data_AF-A0A1U7NPJ0-F1
#
_entry.id   AF-A0A1U7NPJ0-F1
#
_cell.length_a   1.000
_cell.length_b   1.000
_cell.length_c   1.000
_cell.angle_alpha   90.00
_cell.angle_beta   90.00
_cell.angle_gamma   90.00
#
_symmetry.space_group_name_H-M   'P 1'
#
loop_
_entity.id
_entity.type
_entity.pdbx_description
1 polymer ?
#
loop_
_entity_poly.entity_id
_entity_poly.type
_entity_poly.pdbx_seq_one_letter_code
_entity_poly.pdbx_strand_id
1 'polypeptide(L)'
;MMKQLFASVLLGGLSAISTPEITLNKVHDPIYEQANLRFEKYFFEPTQETAYLIEDAKGKDIPEESGIDQISFSKYDAVELSGINNYDYWKVEVDGKTYYLEKDSITLDEEVIQDMKEQEEAKRQEQLKTNWNGPVLSPSAGTIVGPSGKETYYNLPMEGVVSIMRGMGNNDPYWVREDGVKMLGDYVMVAAHLGLHPRGSIVDSSLGKAIVCDTGGFAHSNPNQLDIATAW
;
A
#
# COMPACT_ATOMS: atom_id res chain seq x y z
N MET A 1 34.33 71.48 45.61
CA MET A 1 35.39 70.55 46.09
C MET A 1 36.00 69.91 44.86
N MET A 2 37.31 70.14 44.63
CA MET A 2 38.22 69.54 43.63
C MET A 2 37.81 69.56 42.13
N LYS A 3 38.43 70.41 41.30
CA LYS A 3 39.75 70.25 40.61
C LYS A 3 39.67 69.25 39.44
N GLN A 4 39.68 69.75 38.19
CA GLN A 4 40.82 69.71 37.23
C GLN A 4 40.79 68.42 36.37
N LEU A 5 41.12 68.34 35.07
CA LEU A 5 41.89 69.18 34.14
C LEU A 5 41.84 68.54 32.72
N PHE A 6 42.06 69.35 31.67
CA PHE A 6 42.65 69.04 30.34
C PHE A 6 41.97 68.02 29.40
N ALA A 7 42.05 68.08 28.07
CA ALA A 7 42.57 69.04 27.08
C ALA A 7 42.11 68.58 25.68
N SER A 8 41.95 69.56 24.78
CA SER A 8 42.19 69.59 23.33
C SER A 8 42.16 68.33 22.44
N VAL A 9 41.31 68.47 21.41
CA VAL A 9 41.61 68.43 19.96
C VAL A 9 42.08 67.09 19.36
N LEU A 10 41.28 66.57 18.42
CA LEU A 10 41.73 66.35 17.04
C LEU A 10 40.54 66.10 16.10
N LEU A 11 40.43 66.98 15.11
CA LEU A 11 39.71 66.78 13.86
C LEU A 11 40.39 65.61 13.12
N GLY A 12 39.64 64.55 12.80
CA GLY A 12 40.12 63.42 12.00
C GLY A 12 38.97 62.94 11.12
N GLY A 13 39.18 62.96 9.80
CA GLY A 13 38.15 62.82 8.78
C GLY A 13 37.38 61.50 8.81
N LEU A 14 36.11 61.56 8.40
CA LEU A 14 35.34 60.39 8.00
C LEU A 14 36.02 59.75 6.77
N SER A 15 36.64 58.59 6.96
CA SER A 15 36.89 57.65 5.88
C SER A 15 35.58 56.88 5.61
N ALA A 16 34.94 57.17 4.48
CA ALA A 16 33.90 56.31 3.95
C ALA A 16 34.52 54.95 3.58
N ILE A 17 34.15 53.90 4.30
CA ILE A 17 34.47 52.53 3.91
C ILE A 17 33.47 52.15 2.82
N SER A 18 33.90 52.23 1.57
CA SER A 18 33.20 51.62 0.43
C SER A 18 33.31 50.10 0.57
N THR A 19 32.25 49.44 1.01
CA THR A 19 32.11 47.98 0.83
C THR A 19 32.04 47.70 -0.68
N PRO A 20 32.93 46.87 -1.26
CA PRO A 20 32.79 46.49 -2.66
C PRO A 20 31.52 45.66 -2.82
N GLU A 21 30.61 46.14 -3.67
CA GLU A 21 29.46 45.37 -4.11
C GLU A 21 29.97 44.33 -5.12
N ILE A 22 30.09 43.07 -4.70
CA ILE A 22 30.46 41.97 -5.58
C ILE A 22 29.24 41.64 -6.43
N THR A 23 29.18 42.21 -7.63
CA THR A 23 28.21 41.79 -8.65
C THR A 23 28.67 40.47 -9.25
N LEU A 24 28.16 39.35 -8.72
CA LEU A 24 28.33 38.04 -9.36
C LEU A 24 27.51 38.03 -10.65
N ASN A 25 28.16 38.26 -11.79
CA ASN A 25 27.57 37.94 -13.07
C ASN A 25 27.38 36.41 -13.12
N LYS A 26 26.12 35.97 -13.13
CA LYS A 26 25.75 34.56 -13.26
C LYS A 26 26.18 34.10 -14.65
N VAL A 27 27.40 33.56 -14.78
CA VAL A 27 27.91 33.01 -16.04
C VAL A 27 27.05 31.80 -16.39
N HIS A 28 26.29 31.89 -17.48
CA HIS A 28 25.57 30.75 -18.05
C HIS A 28 26.57 29.90 -18.83
N ASP A 29 27.23 28.98 -18.12
CA ASP A 29 28.02 27.92 -18.71
C ASP A 29 27.28 26.59 -18.46
N PRO A 30 26.89 25.85 -19.52
CA PRO A 30 26.12 24.60 -19.40
C PRO A 30 26.77 23.57 -18.47
N ILE A 31 28.10 23.54 -18.39
CA ILE A 31 28.83 22.60 -17.52
C ILE A 31 28.66 23.00 -16.04
N TYR A 32 28.76 24.30 -15.74
CA TYR A 32 28.57 24.81 -14.38
C TYR A 32 27.11 24.71 -13.95
N GLU A 33 26.17 24.93 -14.85
CA GLU A 33 24.74 24.77 -14.57
C GLU A 33 24.41 23.30 -14.26
N GLN A 34 24.93 22.35 -15.04
CA GLN A 34 24.77 20.91 -14.74
C GLN A 34 25.46 20.50 -13.43
N ALA A 35 26.66 21.01 -13.15
CA ALA A 35 27.34 20.73 -11.90
C ALA A 35 26.56 21.29 -10.70
N ASN A 36 26.07 22.53 -10.78
CA ASN A 36 25.27 23.16 -9.73
C ASN A 36 23.95 22.43 -9.51
N LEU A 37 23.23 22.07 -10.58
CA LEU A 37 22.01 21.26 -10.49
C LEU A 37 22.28 19.91 -9.82
N ARG A 38 23.42 19.28 -10.14
CA ARG A 38 23.82 18.04 -9.48
C ARG A 38 24.06 18.26 -7.99
N PHE A 39 24.69 19.35 -7.57
CA PHE A 39 24.89 19.64 -6.16
C PHE A 39 23.56 19.94 -5.43
N GLU A 40 22.65 20.70 -6.05
CA GLU A 40 21.35 21.06 -5.46
C GLU A 40 20.48 19.84 -5.12
N LYS A 41 20.52 18.77 -5.93
CA LYS A 41 19.82 17.50 -5.66
C LYS A 41 20.23 16.81 -4.35
N TYR A 42 21.41 17.14 -3.81
CA TYR A 42 21.95 16.57 -2.57
C TYR A 42 21.72 17.48 -1.35
N PHE A 43 21.13 18.67 -1.53
CA PHE A 43 20.73 19.52 -0.42
C PHE A 43 19.28 19.21 -0.05
N PHE A 44 19.09 18.83 1.21
CA PHE A 44 17.79 18.51 1.79
C PHE A 44 17.55 19.41 2.99
N GLU A 45 16.38 20.04 3.03
CA GLU A 45 15.91 20.72 4.24
C GLU A 45 15.47 19.65 5.24
N PRO A 46 15.99 19.69 6.49
CA PRO A 46 15.66 18.67 7.48
C PRO A 46 14.18 18.73 7.84
N THR A 47 13.57 17.57 7.97
CA THR A 47 12.18 17.41 8.42
C THR A 47 12.06 16.19 9.33
N GLN A 48 10.91 16.04 9.98
CA GLN A 48 10.49 14.88 10.79
C GLN A 48 9.00 14.62 10.53
N GLU A 49 8.62 14.69 9.25
CA GLU A 49 7.26 14.42 8.81
C GLU A 49 7.12 12.95 8.42
N THR A 50 5.97 12.37 8.74
CA THR A 50 5.58 11.06 8.25
C THR A 50 5.03 11.20 6.83
N ALA A 51 5.59 10.41 5.90
CA ALA A 51 5.04 10.22 4.57
C ALA A 51 4.56 8.78 4.40
N TYR A 52 3.74 8.54 3.38
CA TYR A 52 3.13 7.26 3.12
C TYR A 52 3.34 6.83 1.68
N LEU A 53 3.65 5.56 1.48
CA LEU A 53 3.86 4.98 0.15
C LEU A 53 2.53 4.86 -0.59
N ILE A 54 2.45 5.41 -1.80
CA ILE A 54 1.28 5.24 -2.68
C ILE A 54 1.44 4.05 -3.64
N GLU A 55 2.65 3.49 -3.73
CA GLU A 55 2.98 2.28 -4.47
C GLU A 55 4.20 1.57 -3.85
N ASP A 56 4.51 0.35 -4.32
CA ASP A 56 5.74 -0.32 -3.91
C ASP A 56 6.96 0.46 -4.42
N ALA A 57 7.89 0.76 -3.52
CA ALA A 57 9.04 1.60 -3.86
C ALA A 57 10.37 0.99 -3.40
N LYS A 58 11.46 1.52 -3.96
CA LYS A 58 12.84 1.14 -3.62
C LYS A 58 13.58 2.31 -3.01
N GLY A 59 14.14 2.10 -1.81
CA GLY A 59 15.05 3.06 -1.20
C GLY A 59 16.44 2.91 -1.81
N LYS A 60 16.92 3.98 -2.43
CA LYS A 60 18.24 4.05 -3.07
C LYS A 60 19.31 4.59 -2.14
N ASP A 61 20.55 4.39 -2.51
CA ASP A 61 21.73 4.84 -1.78
C ASP A 61 22.16 6.28 -2.07
N ILE A 62 21.74 6.79 -3.23
CA ILE A 62 21.89 8.18 -3.67
C ILE A 62 20.59 8.68 -4.32
N PRO A 63 20.31 10.00 -4.31
CA PRO A 63 19.12 10.59 -4.92
C PRO A 63 19.29 10.78 -6.44
N GLU A 64 19.67 9.70 -7.14
CA GLU A 64 19.83 9.66 -8.59
C GLU A 64 19.17 8.38 -9.15
N GLU A 65 18.67 8.43 -10.39
CA GLU A 65 18.07 7.27 -11.07
C GLU A 65 19.05 6.08 -11.16
N SER A 66 20.34 6.37 -11.33
CA SER A 66 21.43 5.40 -11.35
C SER A 66 21.77 4.81 -9.97
N GLY A 67 21.13 5.29 -8.90
CA GLY A 67 21.32 4.82 -7.54
C GLY A 67 20.91 3.36 -7.37
N ILE A 68 21.64 2.67 -6.50
CA ILE A 68 21.47 1.24 -6.22
C ILE A 68 20.32 1.07 -5.23
N ASP A 69 19.37 0.22 -5.58
CA ASP A 69 18.29 -0.17 -4.67
C ASP A 69 18.85 -0.97 -3.49
N GLN A 70 18.60 -0.52 -2.26
CA GLN A 70 19.11 -1.16 -1.05
C GLN A 70 18.04 -1.66 -0.10
N ILE A 71 16.81 -1.17 -0.22
CA ILE A 71 15.67 -1.55 0.60
C ILE A 71 14.38 -1.47 -0.22
N SER A 72 13.37 -2.25 0.16
CA SER A 72 12.04 -2.22 -0.47
C SER A 72 11.00 -1.78 0.56
N PHE A 73 10.06 -0.97 0.11
CA PHE A 73 8.90 -0.55 0.87
C PHE A 73 7.65 -1.02 0.15
N SER A 74 6.65 -1.44 0.92
CA SER A 74 5.36 -1.82 0.39
C SER A 74 4.44 -0.61 0.31
N LYS A 75 3.56 -0.64 -0.68
CA LYS A 75 2.45 0.31 -0.76
C LYS A 75 1.72 0.41 0.58
N TYR A 76 1.40 1.65 0.98
CA TYR A 76 0.80 2.05 2.26
C TYR A 76 1.70 1.98 3.50
N ASP A 77 2.96 1.59 3.37
CA ASP A 77 3.92 1.75 4.46
C ASP A 77 4.04 3.23 4.84
N ALA A 78 4.20 3.49 6.13
CA ALA A 78 4.56 4.80 6.64
C ALA A 78 6.09 4.90 6.79
N VAL A 79 6.65 6.03 6.40
CA VAL A 79 8.09 6.31 6.49
C VAL A 79 8.32 7.69 7.10
N GLU A 80 9.32 7.78 7.97
CA GLU A 80 9.74 9.05 8.54
C GLU A 80 10.75 9.73 7.61
N LEU A 81 10.38 10.92 7.12
CA LEU A 81 11.27 11.75 6.33
C LEU A 81 12.30 12.40 7.23
N SER A 82 13.56 12.36 6.80
CA SER A 82 14.67 13.08 7.44
C SER A 82 15.13 14.29 6.62
N GLY A 83 14.64 14.44 5.39
CA GLY A 83 14.89 15.62 4.59
C GLY A 83 14.12 15.67 3.27
N ILE A 84 13.75 16.87 2.85
CA ILE A 84 12.99 17.13 1.63
C ILE A 84 13.70 18.15 0.75
N ASN A 85 13.43 18.10 -0.54
CA ASN A 85 13.83 19.14 -1.49
C ASN A 85 12.81 19.24 -2.64
N ASN A 86 13.08 20.13 -3.59
CA ASN A 86 12.19 20.38 -4.73
C ASN A 86 12.47 19.46 -5.93
N TYR A 87 13.32 18.45 -5.78
CA TYR A 87 13.72 17.52 -6.83
C TYR A 87 13.01 16.17 -6.67
N ASP A 88 13.55 15.16 -7.35
CA ASP A 88 12.89 13.88 -7.60
C ASP A 88 12.91 12.92 -6.40
N TYR A 89 13.74 13.21 -5.38
CA TYR A 89 13.96 12.30 -4.27
C TYR A 89 13.82 13.02 -2.93
N TRP A 90 13.23 12.33 -1.95
CA TRP A 90 13.25 12.70 -0.54
C TRP A 90 14.03 11.69 0.28
N LYS A 91 14.56 12.16 1.41
CA LYS A 91 15.47 11.43 2.27
C LYS A 91 14.72 10.79 3.43
N VAL A 92 14.88 9.49 3.63
CA VAL A 92 14.33 8.74 4.76
C VAL A 92 15.44 8.09 5.58
N GLU A 93 15.19 7.87 6.87
CA GLU A 93 16.13 7.17 7.75
C GLU A 93 15.46 5.91 8.32
N VAL A 94 16.07 4.76 8.06
CA VAL A 94 15.61 3.46 8.56
C VAL A 94 16.78 2.78 9.24
N ASP A 95 16.61 2.38 10.50
CA ASP A 95 17.64 1.73 11.32
C ASP A 95 18.99 2.48 11.36
N GLY A 96 18.94 3.82 11.37
CA GLY A 96 20.14 4.67 11.39
C GLY A 96 20.87 4.78 10.05
N LYS A 97 20.26 4.29 8.96
CA LYS A 97 20.79 4.40 7.60
C LYS A 97 19.88 5.26 6.73
N THR A 98 20.51 6.13 5.96
CA THR A 98 19.82 7.00 5.00
C THR A 98 19.51 6.24 3.72
N TYR A 99 18.30 6.46 3.22
CA TYR A 99 17.86 6.05 1.88
C TYR A 99 17.14 7.21 1.19
N TYR A 100 17.04 7.12 -0.13
CA TYR A 100 16.35 8.10 -0.96
C TYR A 100 15.18 7.42 -1.67
N LEU A 101 13.98 7.98 -1.51
CA LEU A 101 12.76 7.54 -2.15
C LEU A 101 12.33 8.55 -3.21
N GLU A 102 11.79 8.05 -4.32
CA GLU A 102 11.20 8.91 -5.35
C GLU A 102 10.03 9.67 -4.73
N LYS A 103 10.06 10.99 -4.84
CA LYS A 103 9.07 11.90 -4.25
C LYS A 103 7.65 11.55 -4.71
N ASP A 104 7.48 11.17 -5.98
CA ASP A 104 6.17 10.87 -6.55
C ASP A 104 5.63 9.49 -6.11
N SER A 105 6.43 8.65 -5.45
CA SER A 105 6.00 7.37 -4.87
C SER A 105 5.44 7.49 -3.44
N ILE A 106 5.46 8.70 -2.87
CA ILE A 106 5.02 8.99 -1.50
C ILE A 106 4.13 10.22 -1.42
N THR A 107 3.31 10.28 -0.38
CA THR A 107 2.46 11.43 -0.05
C THR A 107 2.59 11.79 1.43
N LEU A 108 2.51 13.08 1.75
CA LEU A 108 2.37 13.57 3.13
C LEU A 108 0.91 13.58 3.60
N ASP A 109 -0.02 13.39 2.68
CA ASP A 109 -1.46 13.44 2.94
C ASP A 109 -1.99 12.03 3.24
N GLU A 110 -2.33 11.77 4.50
CA GLU A 110 -2.92 10.51 4.94
C GLU A 110 -4.32 10.29 4.33
N GLU A 111 -5.06 11.35 3.97
CA GLU A 111 -6.39 11.23 3.35
C GLU A 111 -6.28 10.57 1.96
N VAL A 112 -5.22 10.87 1.21
CA VAL A 112 -4.94 10.19 -0.08
C VAL A 112 -4.80 8.68 0.11
N ILE A 113 -4.13 8.24 1.18
CA ILE A 113 -3.96 6.81 1.47
C ILE A 113 -5.30 6.17 1.84
N GLN A 114 -6.11 6.86 2.64
CA GLN A 114 -7.42 6.38 3.03
C GLN A 114 -8.33 6.23 1.80
N ASP A 115 -8.39 7.25 0.95
CA ASP A 115 -9.15 7.21 -0.31
C ASP A 115 -8.69 6.08 -1.23
N MET A 116 -7.38 5.86 -1.36
CA MET A 116 -6.84 4.77 -2.18
C MET A 116 -7.24 3.40 -1.63
N LYS A 117 -7.17 3.20 -0.31
CA LYS A 117 -7.61 1.96 0.35
C LYS A 117 -9.09 1.73 0.15
N GLU A 118 -9.91 2.77 0.30
CA GLU A 118 -11.37 2.69 0.09
C GLU A 118 -11.73 2.37 -1.37
N GLN A 119 -11.05 2.99 -2.34
CA GLN A 119 -11.24 2.71 -3.76
C GLN A 119 -10.84 1.28 -4.12
N GLU A 120 -9.71 0.79 -3.60
CA GLU A 120 -9.28 -0.58 -3.81
C GLU A 120 -10.24 -1.59 -3.19
N GLU A 121 -10.73 -1.32 -1.99
CA GLU A 121 -11.73 -2.17 -1.34
C GLU A 121 -13.07 -2.14 -2.10
N ALA A 122 -13.55 -0.97 -2.52
CA ALA A 122 -14.75 -0.86 -3.34
C ALA A 122 -14.61 -1.62 -4.66
N LYS A 123 -13.45 -1.54 -5.32
CA LYS A 123 -13.15 -2.31 -6.53
C LYS A 123 -13.12 -3.81 -6.27
N ARG A 124 -12.54 -4.24 -5.14
CA ARG A 124 -12.54 -5.65 -4.70
C ARG A 124 -13.97 -6.14 -4.46
N GLN A 125 -14.79 -5.38 -3.74
CA GLN A 125 -16.19 -5.73 -3.49
C GLN A 125 -17.02 -5.81 -4.78
N GLU A 126 -16.81 -4.90 -5.74
CA GLU A 126 -17.48 -4.98 -7.04
C GLU A 126 -17.02 -6.21 -7.85
N GLN A 127 -15.75 -6.62 -7.73
CA GLN A 127 -15.26 -7.86 -8.33
C GLN A 127 -15.85 -9.12 -7.68
N LEU A 128 -16.16 -9.08 -6.39
CA LEU A 128 -16.74 -10.20 -5.63
C LEU A 128 -18.25 -10.32 -5.79
N LYS A 129 -18.89 -9.28 -6.31
CA LYS A 129 -20.32 -9.22 -6.54
C LYS A 129 -20.77 -10.28 -7.56
N THR A 130 -21.88 -10.93 -7.27
CA THR A 130 -22.58 -11.79 -8.21
C THR A 130 -23.81 -11.04 -8.74
N ASN A 131 -24.20 -11.31 -9.99
CA ASN A 131 -25.44 -10.75 -10.56
C ASN A 131 -26.69 -11.56 -10.15
N TRP A 132 -26.59 -12.36 -9.09
CA TRP A 132 -27.65 -13.24 -8.64
C TRP A 132 -28.74 -12.45 -7.90
N ASN A 133 -29.98 -12.62 -8.33
CA ASN A 133 -31.16 -11.99 -7.74
C ASN A 133 -32.25 -13.00 -7.34
N GLY A 134 -31.91 -14.29 -7.32
CA GLY A 134 -32.80 -15.37 -6.94
C GLY A 134 -32.77 -15.68 -5.43
N PRO A 135 -33.30 -16.83 -5.01
CA PRO A 135 -33.24 -17.27 -3.61
C PRO A 135 -31.81 -17.31 -3.10
N VAL A 136 -31.62 -16.96 -1.82
CA VAL A 136 -30.34 -17.03 -1.12
C VAL A 136 -30.39 -18.18 -0.12
N LEU A 137 -29.35 -19.02 -0.11
CA LEU A 137 -29.29 -20.15 0.81
C LEU A 137 -29.26 -19.66 2.27
N SER A 138 -30.01 -20.33 3.13
CA SER A 138 -30.09 -20.03 4.56
C SER A 138 -30.36 -21.32 5.38
N PRO A 139 -30.14 -21.29 6.71
CA PRO A 139 -30.43 -22.44 7.57
C PRO A 139 -31.83 -23.02 7.39
N SER A 140 -32.84 -22.14 7.32
CA SER A 140 -34.23 -22.54 7.15
C SER A 140 -34.58 -22.98 5.73
N ALA A 141 -33.84 -22.53 4.72
CA ALA A 141 -34.12 -22.90 3.33
C ALA A 141 -33.77 -24.37 3.07
N GLY A 142 -32.73 -24.91 3.71
CA GLY A 142 -32.29 -26.30 3.51
C GLY A 142 -31.52 -26.47 2.19
N THR A 143 -32.18 -26.13 1.08
CA THR A 143 -31.67 -26.22 -0.27
C THR A 143 -32.35 -25.19 -1.16
N ILE A 144 -31.64 -24.71 -2.17
CA ILE A 144 -32.17 -23.81 -3.20
C ILE A 144 -31.63 -24.19 -4.58
N VAL A 145 -32.11 -23.49 -5.62
CA VAL A 145 -31.42 -23.41 -6.91
C VAL A 145 -30.74 -22.04 -6.96
N GLY A 146 -29.42 -22.04 -6.86
CA GLY A 146 -28.55 -20.88 -6.97
C GLY A 146 -28.03 -20.64 -8.40
N PRO A 147 -27.13 -19.67 -8.60
CA PRO A 147 -26.63 -19.28 -9.92
C PRO A 147 -25.86 -20.39 -10.64
N SER A 148 -25.16 -21.26 -9.90
CA SER A 148 -24.38 -22.37 -10.46
C SER A 148 -25.10 -23.72 -10.43
N GLY A 149 -26.38 -23.76 -10.03
CA GLY A 149 -27.13 -25.00 -9.90
C GLY A 149 -27.74 -25.18 -8.51
N LYS A 150 -27.97 -26.43 -8.11
CA LYS A 150 -28.54 -26.72 -6.79
C LYS A 150 -27.51 -26.35 -5.71
N GLU A 151 -27.95 -25.66 -4.66
CA GLU A 151 -27.12 -25.38 -3.49
C GLU A 151 -27.71 -26.05 -2.25
N THR A 152 -26.80 -26.62 -1.45
CA THR A 152 -27.03 -27.14 -0.10
C THR A 152 -25.95 -26.60 0.82
N TYR A 153 -25.99 -26.96 2.10
CA TYR A 153 -24.94 -26.60 3.05
C TYR A 153 -24.51 -27.79 3.88
N TYR A 154 -23.31 -27.66 4.44
CA TYR A 154 -22.79 -28.55 5.46
C TYR A 154 -22.02 -27.76 6.54
N ASN A 155 -21.98 -28.34 7.74
CA ASN A 155 -21.22 -27.81 8.86
C ASN A 155 -20.21 -28.84 9.33
N LEU A 156 -19.09 -28.93 8.62
CA LEU A 156 -17.96 -29.78 8.97
C LEU A 156 -16.76 -28.94 9.42
N PRO A 157 -15.88 -29.49 10.26
CA PRO A 157 -14.58 -28.88 10.56
C PRO A 157 -13.76 -28.71 9.27
N MET A 158 -13.17 -27.52 9.07
CA MET A 158 -12.49 -27.17 7.80
C MET A 158 -10.98 -27.32 7.86
N GLU A 159 -10.39 -27.78 8.97
CA GLU A 159 -8.93 -27.85 9.15
C GLU A 159 -8.27 -28.71 8.07
N GLY A 160 -8.87 -29.86 7.75
CA GLY A 160 -8.37 -30.75 6.69
C GLY A 160 -8.49 -30.12 5.30
N VAL A 161 -9.62 -29.48 5.00
CA VAL A 161 -9.87 -28.83 3.71
C VAL A 161 -8.92 -27.64 3.52
N VAL A 162 -8.77 -26.80 4.54
CA VAL A 162 -7.83 -25.66 4.52
C VAL A 162 -6.40 -26.17 4.35
N SER A 163 -5.99 -27.23 5.05
CA SER A 163 -4.66 -27.83 4.91
C SER A 163 -4.37 -28.28 3.48
N ILE A 164 -5.36 -28.90 2.80
CA ILE A 164 -5.23 -29.27 1.38
C ILE A 164 -5.05 -28.03 0.51
N MET A 165 -5.85 -26.98 0.73
CA MET A 165 -5.73 -25.72 -0.01
C MET A 165 -4.36 -25.05 0.22
N ARG A 166 -3.80 -25.12 1.44
CA ARG A 166 -2.43 -24.67 1.73
C ARG A 166 -1.39 -25.46 0.96
N GLY A 167 -1.53 -26.78 0.90
CA GLY A 167 -0.66 -27.66 0.10
C GLY A 167 -0.68 -27.33 -1.41
N MET A 168 -1.73 -26.67 -1.88
CA MET A 168 -1.87 -26.17 -3.25
C MET A 168 -1.39 -24.72 -3.44
N GLY A 169 -0.86 -24.08 -2.39
CA GLY A 169 -0.30 -22.73 -2.45
C GLY A 169 -1.27 -21.59 -2.11
N ASN A 170 -2.50 -21.89 -1.68
CA ASN A 170 -3.41 -20.85 -1.20
C ASN A 170 -2.98 -20.36 0.19
N ASN A 171 -2.82 -19.04 0.37
CA ASN A 171 -2.43 -18.44 1.65
C ASN A 171 -3.52 -17.54 2.28
N ASP A 172 -4.70 -17.49 1.66
CA ASP A 172 -5.78 -16.60 2.10
C ASP A 172 -6.33 -17.00 3.46
N PRO A 173 -6.70 -16.06 4.35
CA PRO A 173 -7.18 -16.38 5.69
C PRO A 173 -8.46 -17.23 5.66
N TYR A 174 -8.56 -18.19 6.57
CA TYR A 174 -9.82 -18.87 6.87
C TYR A 174 -10.56 -18.10 7.97
N TRP A 175 -11.84 -17.82 7.78
CA TRP A 175 -12.68 -17.13 8.76
C TRP A 175 -14.16 -17.48 8.54
N VAL A 176 -15.02 -17.04 9.46
CA VAL A 176 -16.47 -17.23 9.37
C VAL A 176 -17.12 -15.86 9.26
N ARG A 177 -17.90 -15.64 8.20
CA ARG A 177 -18.65 -14.41 7.97
C ARG A 177 -19.79 -14.28 8.96
N GLU A 178 -20.29 -13.07 9.17
CA GLU A 178 -21.35 -12.76 10.14
C GLU A 178 -22.63 -13.60 9.97
N ASP A 179 -22.93 -14.04 8.75
CA ASP A 179 -24.06 -14.91 8.40
C ASP A 179 -23.76 -16.42 8.59
N GLY A 180 -22.60 -16.74 9.16
CA GLY A 180 -22.13 -18.10 9.44
C GLY A 180 -21.55 -18.83 8.24
N VAL A 181 -21.32 -18.16 7.11
CA VAL A 181 -20.66 -18.78 5.95
C VAL A 181 -19.16 -18.88 6.20
N LYS A 182 -18.56 -20.03 5.89
CA LYS A 182 -17.12 -20.25 6.03
C LYS A 182 -16.40 -19.72 4.80
N MET A 183 -15.37 -18.92 5.02
CA MET A 183 -14.69 -18.13 4.01
C MET A 183 -13.22 -18.54 3.90
N LEU A 184 -12.68 -18.47 2.68
CA LEU A 184 -11.25 -18.56 2.41
C LEU A 184 -10.85 -17.35 1.58
N GLY A 185 -10.17 -16.40 2.22
CA GLY A 185 -10.04 -15.04 1.69
C GLY A 185 -11.41 -14.39 1.59
N ASP A 186 -11.68 -13.77 0.45
CA ASP A 186 -12.96 -13.11 0.20
C ASP A 186 -14.02 -14.05 -0.41
N TYR A 187 -13.69 -15.34 -0.58
CA TYR A 187 -14.53 -16.30 -1.26
C TYR A 187 -15.24 -17.23 -0.30
N VAL A 188 -16.51 -17.50 -0.58
CA VAL A 188 -17.30 -18.53 0.09
C VAL A 188 -16.67 -19.90 -0.17
N MET A 189 -16.41 -20.70 0.86
CA MET A 189 -15.88 -22.05 0.68
C MET A 189 -17.00 -23.01 0.25
N VAL A 190 -16.78 -23.73 -0.85
CA VAL A 190 -17.75 -24.73 -1.34
C VAL A 190 -17.09 -26.05 -1.69
N ALA A 191 -17.87 -27.12 -1.57
CA ALA A 191 -17.59 -28.40 -2.21
C ALA A 191 -18.33 -28.48 -3.55
N ALA A 192 -17.66 -29.02 -4.57
CA ALA A 192 -18.21 -29.19 -5.91
C ALA A 192 -17.67 -30.46 -6.59
N HIS A 193 -18.23 -30.83 -7.74
CA HIS A 193 -17.66 -31.90 -8.55
C HIS A 193 -16.32 -31.46 -9.17
N LEU A 194 -15.21 -32.03 -8.69
CA LEU A 194 -13.85 -31.58 -9.07
C LEU A 194 -13.48 -31.78 -10.54
N GLY A 195 -14.16 -32.68 -11.25
CA GLY A 195 -14.00 -32.80 -12.70
C GLY A 195 -14.64 -31.68 -13.50
N LEU A 196 -15.58 -30.92 -12.91
CA LEU A 196 -16.22 -29.75 -13.54
C LEU A 196 -15.62 -28.46 -12.99
N HIS A 197 -15.40 -28.41 -11.68
CA HIS A 197 -14.78 -27.29 -10.99
C HIS A 197 -13.59 -27.80 -10.17
N PRO A 198 -12.38 -27.86 -10.73
CA PRO A 198 -11.17 -28.21 -9.99
C PRO A 198 -10.98 -27.35 -8.74
N ARG A 199 -10.28 -27.85 -7.73
CA ARG A 199 -9.97 -27.07 -6.52
C ARG A 199 -9.30 -25.75 -6.88
N GLY A 200 -9.73 -24.66 -6.23
CA GLY A 200 -9.33 -23.29 -6.54
C GLY A 200 -10.17 -22.59 -7.62
N SER A 201 -11.07 -23.30 -8.30
CA SER A 201 -12.00 -22.65 -9.25
C SER A 201 -12.90 -21.66 -8.51
N ILE A 202 -13.15 -20.51 -9.15
CA ILE A 202 -14.12 -19.52 -8.68
C ILE A 202 -15.44 -19.75 -9.41
N VAL A 203 -16.51 -19.91 -8.65
CA VAL A 203 -17.89 -20.09 -9.13
C VAL A 203 -18.82 -19.10 -8.44
N ASP A 204 -19.92 -18.74 -9.08
CA ASP A 204 -20.93 -17.92 -8.42
C ASP A 204 -21.79 -18.80 -7.51
N SER A 205 -22.08 -18.32 -6.30
CA SER A 205 -23.07 -18.93 -5.41
C SER A 205 -24.13 -17.91 -5.01
N SER A 206 -25.24 -18.37 -4.43
CA SER A 206 -26.26 -17.46 -3.91
C SER A 206 -25.77 -16.57 -2.76
N LEU A 207 -24.65 -16.94 -2.12
CA LEU A 207 -24.02 -16.26 -0.99
C LEU A 207 -22.79 -15.41 -1.37
N GLY A 208 -22.51 -15.28 -2.67
CA GLY A 208 -21.37 -14.52 -3.22
C GLY A 208 -20.47 -15.39 -4.10
N LYS A 209 -19.33 -14.83 -4.54
CA LYS A 209 -18.31 -15.64 -5.22
C LYS A 209 -17.74 -16.70 -4.29
N ALA A 210 -17.61 -17.90 -4.81
CA ALA A 210 -17.22 -19.08 -4.07
C ALA A 210 -15.95 -19.69 -4.66
N ILE A 211 -15.09 -20.21 -3.79
CA ILE A 211 -13.91 -20.98 -4.14
C ILE A 211 -14.17 -22.45 -3.86
N VAL A 212 -13.91 -23.29 -4.86
CA VAL A 212 -14.04 -24.75 -4.69
C VAL A 212 -12.86 -25.26 -3.88
N CYS A 213 -13.14 -25.76 -2.68
CA CYS A 213 -12.11 -26.30 -1.79
C CYS A 213 -12.18 -27.81 -1.67
N ASP A 214 -13.36 -28.39 -1.84
CA ASP A 214 -13.58 -29.82 -1.60
C ASP A 214 -14.58 -30.47 -2.56
N THR A 215 -14.89 -31.74 -2.31
CA THR A 215 -15.92 -32.52 -3.01
C THR A 215 -16.72 -33.36 -2.01
N GLY A 216 -17.94 -33.69 -2.39
CA GLY A 216 -18.82 -34.56 -1.60
C GLY A 216 -19.38 -35.71 -2.42
N GLY A 217 -19.97 -36.69 -1.73
CA GLY A 217 -20.62 -37.84 -2.38
C GLY A 217 -21.77 -37.43 -3.30
N PHE A 218 -22.38 -36.25 -3.10
CA PHE A 218 -23.43 -35.70 -3.95
C PHE A 218 -22.99 -35.58 -5.41
N ALA A 219 -21.69 -35.35 -5.66
CA ALA A 219 -21.12 -35.09 -6.98
C ALA A 219 -21.36 -36.24 -7.95
N HIS A 220 -21.47 -37.48 -7.44
CA HIS A 220 -21.78 -38.66 -8.25
C HIS A 220 -23.19 -38.62 -8.85
N SER A 221 -24.16 -38.08 -8.10
CA SER A 221 -25.57 -38.02 -8.49
C SER A 221 -25.99 -36.67 -9.08
N ASN A 222 -25.32 -35.59 -8.70
CA ASN A 222 -25.63 -34.24 -9.14
C ASN A 222 -24.33 -33.43 -9.29
N PRO A 223 -23.64 -33.54 -10.44
CA PRO A 223 -22.33 -32.94 -10.62
C PRO A 223 -22.34 -31.40 -10.65
N ASN A 224 -23.50 -30.78 -10.89
CA ASN A 224 -23.67 -29.32 -10.88
C ASN A 224 -24.14 -28.79 -9.50
N GLN A 225 -24.19 -29.61 -8.46
CA GLN A 225 -24.53 -29.14 -7.12
C GLN A 225 -23.32 -28.49 -6.45
N LEU A 226 -23.57 -27.41 -5.71
CA LEU A 226 -22.63 -26.85 -4.75
C LEU A 226 -23.11 -27.19 -3.34
N ASP A 227 -22.18 -27.60 -2.48
CA ASP A 227 -22.44 -27.75 -1.05
C ASP A 227 -21.61 -26.68 -0.32
N ILE A 228 -22.27 -25.76 0.36
CA ILE A 228 -21.66 -24.56 0.93
C ILE A 228 -21.21 -24.83 2.36
N ALA A 229 -19.96 -24.50 2.67
CA ALA A 229 -19.44 -24.65 4.02
C ALA A 229 -19.98 -23.54 4.93
N THR A 230 -20.61 -23.94 6.04
CA THR A 230 -21.29 -23.03 6.97
C THR A 230 -21.02 -23.43 8.43
N ALA A 231 -21.37 -22.55 9.36
CA ALA A 231 -21.18 -22.73 10.81
C ALA A 231 -22.50 -22.92 11.59
N TRP A 232 -23.64 -22.97 10.89
CA TRP A 232 -24.98 -23.18 11.46
C TRP A 232 -25.50 -24.62 11.26
#